data_AF-A0A419HB92-F1
#
_entry.id   AF-A0A419HB92-F1
#
_cell.length_a   1.000
_cell.length_b   1.000
_cell.length_c   1.000
_cell.angle_alpha   90.00
_cell.angle_beta   90.00
_cell.angle_gamma   90.00
#
_symmetry.space_group_name_H-M   'P 1'
#
loop_
_entity.id
_entity.type
_entity.pdbx_description
1 polymer ?
#
loop_
_entity_poly.entity_id
_entity_poly.type
_entity_poly.pdbx_seq_one_letter_code
_entity_poly.pdbx_strand_id
1 'polypeptide(L)'
;MFREAFDLLEAGEPDRAAGLLTEAIAAGGDAVGYQRLLLAEVYDELQREAEADAELTEALTWFDAGIAELTREELDTLYMVADGEQRGVDLAIGRLRARQALEMLPDELDEIAEQWLDEDESGPAVSSDAMDLLFWPRAEIAEAHRLWPEADLRTDADQVMIDLEVACRQLSEAGVSRVTLVPLTVARVRESGIEPTTEEAREAYLAEFAGKAGSIAWPPGRNDACWCGSAAKYKKCCGRPGLQ
;
A
#
# COMPACT_ATOMS: atom_id res chain seq x y z
N MET A 1 18.02 -9.02 -4.61
CA MET A 1 17.21 -10.24 -4.68
C MET A 1 15.73 -9.95 -4.42
N PHE A 2 15.30 -9.39 -3.27
CA PHE A 2 13.89 -8.95 -3.12
C PHE A 2 13.42 -8.05 -4.26
N ARG A 3 14.19 -6.98 -4.57
CA ARG A 3 13.89 -6.10 -5.69
C ARG A 3 13.76 -6.83 -7.02
N GLU A 4 14.61 -7.82 -7.26
CA GLU A 4 14.62 -8.59 -8.52
C GLU A 4 13.41 -9.55 -8.61
N ALA A 5 12.99 -10.13 -7.49
CA ALA A 5 11.74 -10.90 -7.43
C ALA A 5 10.52 -9.99 -7.68
N PHE A 6 10.50 -8.78 -7.13
CA PHE A 6 9.46 -7.78 -7.41
C PHE A 6 9.44 -7.37 -8.89
N ASP A 7 10.59 -7.05 -9.47
CA ASP A 7 10.71 -6.68 -10.89
C ASP A 7 10.12 -7.79 -11.80
N LEU A 8 10.35 -9.06 -11.45
CA LEU A 8 9.79 -10.22 -12.18
C LEU A 8 8.27 -10.34 -12.02
N LEU A 9 7.72 -10.04 -10.83
CA LEU A 9 6.27 -10.02 -10.61
C LEU A 9 5.61 -8.91 -11.40
N GLU A 10 6.21 -7.71 -11.44
CA GLU A 10 5.72 -6.59 -12.25
C GLU A 10 5.76 -6.89 -13.75
N ALA A 11 6.79 -7.63 -14.19
CA ALA A 11 6.89 -8.14 -15.56
C ALA A 11 5.89 -9.27 -15.88
N GLY A 12 5.12 -9.76 -14.90
CA GLY A 12 4.17 -10.86 -15.07
C GLY A 12 4.85 -12.22 -15.21
N GLU A 13 6.01 -12.41 -14.57
CA GLU A 13 6.80 -13.64 -14.58
C GLU A 13 6.85 -14.34 -13.20
N PRO A 14 5.68 -14.68 -12.59
CA PRO A 14 5.62 -15.22 -11.23
C PRO A 14 6.37 -16.55 -11.06
N ASP A 15 6.42 -17.43 -12.07
CA ASP A 15 7.19 -18.67 -12.00
C ASP A 15 8.71 -18.42 -11.86
N ARG A 16 9.23 -17.37 -12.50
CA ARG A 16 10.65 -16.99 -12.37
C ARG A 16 10.94 -16.34 -11.03
N ALA A 17 10.02 -15.51 -10.53
CA ALA A 17 10.12 -14.96 -9.18
C ALA A 17 10.15 -16.08 -8.13
N ALA A 18 9.26 -17.07 -8.26
CA ALA A 18 9.23 -18.24 -7.38
C ALA A 18 10.55 -19.03 -7.41
N GLY A 19 11.12 -19.25 -8.60
CA GLY A 19 12.43 -19.90 -8.75
C GLY A 19 13.55 -19.15 -8.04
N LEU A 20 13.63 -17.83 -8.25
CA LEU A 20 14.64 -16.98 -7.61
C LEU A 20 14.53 -16.99 -6.07
N LEU A 21 13.31 -16.91 -5.55
CA LEU A 21 13.04 -16.96 -4.10
C LEU A 21 13.36 -18.34 -3.51
N THR A 22 13.09 -19.42 -4.23
CA THR A 22 13.45 -20.78 -3.79
C THR A 22 14.97 -20.94 -3.66
N GLU A 23 15.73 -20.46 -4.65
CA GLU A 23 17.19 -20.49 -4.61
C GLU A 23 17.76 -19.65 -3.46
N ALA A 24 17.17 -18.49 -3.23
CA ALA A 24 17.49 -17.60 -2.13
C ALA A 24 17.29 -18.24 -0.75
N ILE A 25 16.11 -18.82 -0.53
CA ILE A 25 15.76 -19.53 0.70
C ILE A 25 16.75 -20.68 0.95
N ALA A 26 17.11 -21.42 -0.10
CA ALA A 26 18.08 -22.51 -0.01
C ALA A 26 19.51 -22.02 0.30
N ALA A 27 19.87 -20.81 -0.14
CA ALA A 27 21.16 -20.19 0.21
C ALA A 27 21.22 -19.75 1.68
N GLY A 28 20.06 -19.58 2.33
CA GLY A 28 19.94 -19.15 3.72
C GLY A 28 20.21 -17.64 3.90
N GLY A 29 20.24 -17.20 5.16
CA GLY A 29 20.46 -15.81 5.52
C GLY A 29 19.53 -15.33 6.64
N ASP A 30 19.65 -14.05 6.97
CA ASP A 30 18.81 -13.33 7.93
C ASP A 30 17.42 -12.99 7.39
N ALA A 31 17.25 -13.01 6.07
CA ALA A 31 16.00 -12.64 5.40
C ALA A 31 15.08 -13.82 5.04
N VAL A 32 15.43 -15.06 5.42
CA VAL A 32 14.73 -16.26 4.95
C VAL A 32 13.24 -16.25 5.29
N GLY A 33 12.86 -15.81 6.50
CA GLY A 33 11.43 -15.72 6.88
C GLY A 33 10.64 -14.81 5.94
N TYR A 34 11.20 -13.65 5.60
CA TYR A 34 10.58 -12.69 4.68
C TYR A 34 10.55 -13.18 3.22
N GLN A 35 11.57 -13.92 2.79
CA GLN A 35 11.58 -14.53 1.46
C GLN A 35 10.48 -15.58 1.31
N ARG A 36 10.21 -16.34 2.37
CA ARG A 36 9.11 -17.32 2.41
C ARG A 36 7.74 -16.66 2.40
N LEU A 37 7.56 -15.55 3.12
CA LEU A 37 6.33 -14.75 3.03
C LEU A 37 6.07 -14.29 1.59
N LEU A 38 7.08 -13.72 0.95
CA LEU A 38 6.94 -13.28 -0.44
C LEU A 38 6.69 -14.47 -1.39
N LEU A 39 7.35 -15.62 -1.18
CA LEU A 39 7.12 -16.81 -1.99
C LEU A 39 5.69 -17.35 -1.84
N ALA A 40 5.11 -17.29 -0.63
CA ALA A 40 3.72 -17.64 -0.42
C ALA A 40 2.76 -16.74 -1.21
N GLU A 41 2.99 -15.42 -1.23
CA GLU A 41 2.22 -14.49 -2.05
C GLU A 41 2.31 -14.82 -3.55
N VAL A 42 3.49 -15.21 -4.03
CA VAL A 42 3.67 -15.66 -5.42
C VAL A 42 2.90 -16.96 -5.69
N TYR A 43 2.90 -17.91 -4.75
CA TYR A 43 2.14 -19.15 -4.90
C TYR A 43 0.62 -18.91 -4.89
N ASP A 44 0.12 -17.97 -4.08
CA ASP A 44 -1.28 -17.56 -4.14
C ASP A 44 -1.65 -16.95 -5.50
N GLU A 45 -0.79 -16.12 -6.09
CA GLU A 45 -1.01 -15.59 -7.44
C GLU A 45 -1.04 -16.69 -8.50
N LEU A 46 -0.23 -17.74 -8.32
CA LEU A 46 -0.21 -18.95 -9.14
C LEU A 46 -1.34 -19.94 -8.82
N GLN A 47 -2.23 -19.64 -7.86
CA GLN A 47 -3.30 -20.53 -7.39
C GLN A 47 -2.79 -21.87 -6.82
N ARG A 48 -1.66 -21.81 -6.09
CA ARG A 48 -0.97 -22.94 -5.48
C ARG A 48 -1.09 -22.86 -3.95
N GLU A 49 -2.33 -22.89 -3.47
CA GLU A 49 -2.69 -22.66 -2.06
C GLU A 49 -1.92 -23.60 -1.10
N ALA A 50 -1.78 -24.88 -1.44
CA ALA A 50 -1.08 -25.84 -0.59
C ALA A 50 0.42 -25.51 -0.44
N GLU A 51 1.05 -24.98 -1.49
CA GLU A 51 2.43 -24.52 -1.42
C GLU A 51 2.55 -23.18 -0.70
N ALA A 52 1.59 -22.27 -0.86
CA ALA A 52 1.54 -21.02 -0.09
C ALA A 52 1.45 -21.30 1.41
N ASP A 53 0.51 -22.14 1.84
CA ASP A 53 0.35 -22.55 3.25
C ASP A 53 1.61 -23.20 3.83
N ALA A 54 2.30 -24.02 3.02
CA ALA A 54 3.55 -24.65 3.42
C ALA A 54 4.65 -23.60 3.67
N GLU A 55 4.79 -22.63 2.77
CA GLU A 55 5.76 -21.54 2.93
C GLU A 55 5.42 -20.62 4.10
N LEU A 56 4.14 -20.30 4.33
CA LEU A 56 3.70 -19.54 5.50
C LEU A 56 3.99 -20.27 6.81
N THR A 57 3.80 -21.59 6.84
CA THR A 57 4.11 -22.41 8.03
C THR A 57 5.61 -22.43 8.33
N GLU A 58 6.44 -22.56 7.29
CA GLU A 58 7.90 -22.51 7.42
C GLU A 58 8.39 -21.10 7.79
N ALA A 59 7.78 -20.04 7.26
CA ALA A 59 8.05 -18.66 7.64
C ALA A 59 7.72 -18.43 9.12
N LEU A 60 6.54 -18.87 9.57
CA LEU A 60 6.12 -18.79 10.96
C LEU A 60 7.11 -19.51 11.89
N THR A 61 7.53 -20.72 11.52
CA THR A 61 8.53 -21.49 12.28
C THR A 61 9.85 -20.73 12.38
N TRP A 62 10.27 -20.07 11.30
CA TRP A 62 11.48 -19.27 11.28
C TRP A 62 11.38 -18.03 12.18
N PHE A 63 10.27 -17.30 12.14
CA PHE A 63 10.05 -16.14 13.00
C PHE A 63 9.95 -16.53 14.49
N ASP A 64 9.21 -17.60 14.81
CA ASP A 64 9.11 -18.11 16.19
C ASP A 64 10.50 -18.52 16.73
N ALA A 65 11.33 -19.14 15.90
CA ALA A 65 12.71 -19.47 16.27
C ALA A 65 13.56 -18.21 16.51
N GLY A 66 13.45 -17.20 15.64
CA GLY A 66 14.13 -15.92 15.82
C GLY A 66 13.71 -15.20 17.11
N ILE A 67 12.41 -15.19 17.41
CA ILE A 67 11.85 -14.59 18.64
C ILE A 67 12.35 -15.32 19.89
N ALA A 68 12.44 -16.65 19.85
CA ALA A 68 12.95 -17.45 20.95
C ALA A 68 14.44 -17.19 21.25
N GLU A 69 15.19 -16.64 20.30
CA GLU A 69 16.61 -16.28 20.44
C GLU A 69 16.84 -14.83 20.88
N LEU A 70 15.78 -14.01 20.99
CA LEU A 70 15.91 -12.62 21.42
C LEU A 70 16.44 -12.54 22.85
N THR A 71 17.40 -11.66 23.06
CA THR A 71 17.87 -11.29 24.39
C THR A 71 16.79 -10.52 25.14
N ARG A 72 16.93 -10.42 26.46
CA ARG A 72 15.99 -9.62 27.27
C ARG A 72 15.95 -8.15 26.84
N GLU A 73 17.09 -7.60 26.44
CA GLU A 73 17.18 -6.21 25.96
C GLU A 73 16.43 -6.03 24.63
N GLU A 74 16.57 -6.97 23.69
CA GLU A 74 15.81 -6.97 22.42
C GLU A 74 14.31 -7.30 22.62
N LEU A 75 13.94 -8.02 23.67
CA LEU A 75 12.53 -8.21 24.01
C LEU A 75 11.93 -6.95 24.63
N ASP A 76 12.69 -6.23 25.46
CA ASP A 76 12.23 -4.98 26.07
C ASP A 76 12.00 -3.89 25.00
N THR A 77 12.70 -3.93 23.85
CA THR A 77 12.44 -3.01 22.72
C THR A 77 11.10 -3.25 22.04
N LEU A 78 10.49 -4.44 22.13
CA LEU A 78 9.13 -4.67 21.62
C LEU A 78 8.08 -3.84 22.38
N TYR A 79 8.38 -3.44 23.62
CA TYR A 79 7.43 -2.74 24.50
C TYR A 79 7.76 -1.25 24.67
N MET A 80 8.82 -0.73 24.02
CA MET A 80 9.26 0.65 24.17
C MET A 80 9.59 1.31 22.83
N VAL A 81 9.14 2.55 22.62
CA VAL A 81 9.55 3.42 21.51
C VAL A 81 11.02 3.80 21.70
N ALA A 82 11.93 2.97 21.21
CA ALA A 82 13.36 3.15 21.34
C ALA A 82 14.04 3.34 19.97
N ASP A 83 14.89 4.36 19.85
CA ASP A 83 15.90 4.43 18.78
C ASP A 83 16.92 3.29 19.02
N GLY A 84 16.90 2.25 18.19
CA GLY A 84 17.74 1.06 18.39
C GLY A 84 17.52 -0.06 17.37
N GLU A 85 18.19 -1.20 17.58
CA GLU A 85 18.15 -2.37 16.69
C GLU A 85 16.75 -3.01 16.66
N GLN A 86 16.07 -2.91 15.52
CA GLN A 86 14.66 -3.27 15.29
C GLN A 86 14.42 -4.77 15.07
N ARG A 87 15.44 -5.61 15.26
CA ARG A 87 15.37 -7.05 14.95
C ARG A 87 14.18 -7.75 15.64
N GLY A 88 13.88 -7.41 16.89
CA GLY A 88 12.72 -7.96 17.61
C GLY A 88 11.40 -7.57 16.94
N VAL A 89 11.26 -6.29 16.60
CA VAL A 89 10.07 -5.73 15.91
C VAL A 89 9.90 -6.38 14.53
N ASP A 90 10.97 -6.50 13.75
CA ASP A 90 10.95 -7.14 12.43
C ASP A 90 10.48 -8.60 12.52
N LEU A 91 10.96 -9.35 13.51
CA LEU A 91 10.53 -10.74 13.70
C LEU A 91 9.05 -10.82 14.10
N ALA A 92 8.58 -9.93 14.98
CA ALA A 92 7.20 -9.88 15.42
C ALA A 92 6.24 -9.51 14.27
N ILE A 93 6.60 -8.54 13.42
CA ILE A 93 5.81 -8.15 12.24
C ILE A 93 5.74 -9.29 11.21
N GLY A 94 6.87 -9.94 10.93
CA GLY A 94 6.92 -11.09 10.02
C GLY A 94 6.03 -12.24 10.50
N ARG A 95 6.07 -12.52 11.81
CA ARG A 95 5.21 -13.50 12.45
C ARG A 95 3.72 -13.17 12.33
N LEU A 96 3.34 -11.92 12.63
CA LEU A 96 1.97 -11.43 12.51
C LEU A 96 1.43 -11.69 11.10
N ARG A 97 2.20 -11.34 10.07
CA ARG A 97 1.81 -11.53 8.66
C ARG A 97 1.59 -13.01 8.32
N ALA A 98 2.48 -13.89 8.78
CA ALA A 98 2.33 -15.34 8.56
C ALA A 98 1.06 -15.88 9.24
N ARG A 99 0.79 -15.47 10.48
CA ARG A 99 -0.37 -15.91 11.26
C ARG A 99 -1.69 -15.39 10.69
N GLN A 100 -1.74 -14.13 10.27
CA GLN A 100 -2.92 -13.55 9.61
C GLN A 100 -3.22 -14.26 8.28
N ALA A 101 -2.19 -14.54 7.47
CA ALA A 101 -2.35 -15.27 6.21
C ALA A 101 -2.85 -16.72 6.43
N LEU A 102 -2.43 -17.36 7.54
CA LEU A 102 -2.91 -18.68 7.97
C LEU A 102 -4.25 -18.62 8.75
N GLU A 103 -4.92 -17.46 8.79
CA GLU A 103 -6.18 -17.24 9.50
C GLU A 103 -6.16 -17.65 10.99
N MET A 104 -4.99 -17.53 11.63
CA MET A 104 -4.82 -17.82 13.05
C MET A 104 -5.37 -16.67 13.91
N LEU A 105 -5.83 -16.99 15.12
CA LEU A 105 -6.22 -15.97 16.08
C LEU A 105 -4.97 -15.18 16.54
N PRO A 106 -5.05 -13.84 16.63
CA PRO A 106 -3.95 -13.04 17.15
C PRO A 106 -3.66 -13.37 18.62
N ASP A 107 -2.39 -13.29 19.01
CA ASP A 107 -1.94 -13.34 20.39
C ASP A 107 -1.28 -12.03 20.86
N GLU A 108 -0.80 -12.00 22.11
CA GLU A 108 -0.21 -10.79 22.72
C GLU A 108 0.93 -10.20 21.88
N LEU A 109 1.75 -11.04 21.24
CA LEU A 109 2.85 -10.56 20.41
C LEU A 109 2.35 -9.98 19.07
N ASP A 110 1.28 -10.55 18.54
CA ASP A 110 0.59 -10.04 17.35
C ASP A 110 -0.02 -8.65 17.64
N GLU A 111 -0.66 -8.46 18.80
CA GLU A 111 -1.22 -7.17 19.23
C GLU A 111 -0.14 -6.08 19.40
N ILE A 112 1.05 -6.45 19.90
CA ILE A 112 2.20 -5.54 20.01
C ILE A 112 2.73 -5.20 18.62
N ALA A 113 2.89 -6.19 17.73
CA ALA A 113 3.34 -5.95 16.36
C ALA A 113 2.37 -5.07 15.57
N GLU A 114 1.06 -5.23 15.78
CA GLU A 114 0.03 -4.34 15.21
C GLU A 114 0.20 -2.91 15.72
N GLN A 115 0.48 -2.71 17.02
CA GLN A 115 0.79 -1.37 17.54
C GLN A 115 2.02 -0.75 16.88
N TRP A 116 3.06 -1.54 16.57
CA TRP A 116 4.23 -1.03 15.84
C TRP A 116 3.92 -0.63 14.40
N LEU A 117 3.04 -1.36 13.72
CA LEU A 117 2.55 -0.96 12.40
C LEU A 117 1.72 0.33 12.49
N ASP A 118 0.89 0.46 13.53
CA ASP A 118 0.10 1.65 13.82
C ASP A 118 0.97 2.83 14.29
N GLU A 119 2.08 2.59 15.00
CA GLU A 119 3.06 3.58 15.49
C GLU A 119 4.05 4.02 14.40
N ASP A 120 4.37 3.17 13.41
CA ASP A 120 4.99 3.63 12.16
C ASP A 120 4.01 4.54 11.37
N GLU A 121 2.70 4.31 11.49
CA GLU A 121 1.66 5.26 11.05
C GLU A 121 1.44 6.45 12.03
N SER A 122 1.85 6.36 13.31
CA SER A 122 1.50 7.29 14.40
C SER A 122 2.70 7.82 15.25
N GLY A 123 3.90 7.82 14.69
CA GLY A 123 5.13 8.21 15.38
C GLY A 123 5.26 9.71 15.68
N PRO A 124 6.12 10.10 16.65
CA PRO A 124 6.34 11.49 17.04
C PRO A 124 7.02 12.28 15.89
N ALA A 125 6.34 13.32 15.41
CA ALA A 125 6.80 14.27 14.39
C ALA A 125 7.27 13.61 13.07
N VAL A 126 6.29 13.16 12.27
CA VAL A 126 6.45 12.79 10.87
C VAL A 126 7.27 13.86 10.13
N SER A 127 8.44 13.44 9.65
CA SER A 127 9.07 14.04 8.48
C SER A 127 8.12 13.86 7.29
N SER A 128 7.41 14.94 6.96
CA SER A 128 6.56 15.18 5.79
C SER A 128 6.98 14.45 4.50
N ASP A 129 6.35 13.31 4.16
CA ASP A 129 6.25 12.81 2.77
C ASP A 129 4.91 12.05 2.54
N ALA A 130 3.83 12.45 3.21
CA ALA A 130 2.47 12.05 2.84
C ALA A 130 1.91 13.02 1.79
N MET A 131 1.37 12.51 0.69
CA MET A 131 0.89 13.32 -0.43
C MET A 131 -0.62 13.17 -0.60
N ASP A 132 -1.34 14.30 -0.59
CA ASP A 132 -2.76 14.35 -0.88
C ASP A 132 -2.99 14.97 -2.26
N LEU A 133 -3.70 14.26 -3.14
CA LEU A 133 -3.95 14.67 -4.52
C LEU A 133 -5.45 14.89 -4.75
N LEU A 134 -5.80 16.10 -5.17
CA LEU A 134 -7.16 16.46 -5.52
C LEU A 134 -7.47 15.97 -6.93
N PHE A 135 -8.61 15.33 -7.12
CA PHE A 135 -9.01 14.88 -8.44
C PHE A 135 -10.51 14.92 -8.66
N TRP A 136 -10.92 15.04 -9.92
CA TRP A 136 -12.31 14.87 -10.33
C TRP A 136 -12.58 13.39 -10.65
N PRO A 137 -13.60 12.75 -10.05
CA PRO A 137 -14.04 11.42 -10.48
C PRO A 137 -14.32 11.38 -11.98
N ARG A 138 -14.10 10.24 -12.64
CA ARG A 138 -14.15 10.10 -14.11
C ARG A 138 -15.44 10.68 -14.70
N ALA A 139 -16.58 10.42 -14.07
CA ALA A 139 -17.89 10.87 -14.53
C ALA A 139 -18.13 12.39 -14.37
N GLU A 140 -17.36 13.06 -13.50
CA GLU A 140 -17.53 14.48 -13.17
C GLU A 140 -16.70 15.38 -14.11
N ILE A 141 -15.65 14.86 -14.76
CA ILE A 141 -14.69 15.66 -15.55
C ILE A 141 -15.38 16.50 -16.64
N ALA A 142 -16.30 15.90 -17.40
CA ALA A 142 -16.98 16.60 -18.49
C ALA A 142 -17.85 17.76 -17.97
N GLU A 143 -18.56 17.56 -16.87
CA GLU A 143 -19.41 18.59 -16.26
C GLU A 143 -18.58 19.66 -15.56
N ALA A 144 -17.50 19.28 -14.86
CA ALA A 144 -16.58 20.22 -14.24
C ALA A 144 -15.93 21.14 -15.28
N HIS A 145 -15.46 20.60 -16.40
CA HIS A 145 -14.93 21.39 -17.52
C HIS A 145 -15.99 22.31 -18.13
N ARG A 146 -17.25 21.87 -18.22
CA ARG A 146 -18.35 22.71 -18.74
C ARG A 146 -18.68 23.89 -17.82
N LEU A 147 -18.56 23.71 -16.50
CA LEU A 147 -18.90 24.71 -15.50
C LEU A 147 -17.75 25.69 -15.22
N TRP A 148 -16.51 25.20 -15.26
CA TRP A 148 -15.31 25.97 -14.95
C TRP A 148 -14.22 25.74 -16.01
N PRO A 149 -14.44 26.17 -17.26
CA PRO A 149 -13.47 25.98 -18.34
C PRO A 149 -12.13 26.69 -18.06
N GLU A 150 -12.12 27.73 -17.24
CA GLU A 150 -10.93 28.49 -16.82
C GLU A 150 -10.02 27.71 -15.85
N ALA A 151 -10.49 26.58 -15.30
CA ALA A 151 -9.70 25.72 -14.42
C ALA A 151 -8.68 24.84 -15.18
N ASP A 152 -8.56 25.00 -16.51
CA ASP A 152 -7.70 24.23 -17.43
C ASP A 152 -7.83 22.71 -17.25
N LEU A 153 -9.05 22.26 -16.99
CA LEU A 153 -9.35 20.85 -16.81
C LEU A 153 -9.28 20.15 -18.17
N ARG A 154 -8.48 19.08 -18.24
CA ARG A 154 -8.45 18.20 -19.40
C ARG A 154 -9.81 17.53 -19.58
N THR A 155 -10.26 17.42 -20.84
CA THR A 155 -11.57 16.89 -21.19
C THR A 155 -11.59 15.39 -21.42
N ASP A 156 -10.45 14.79 -21.75
CA ASP A 156 -10.32 13.35 -21.90
C ASP A 156 -10.23 12.68 -20.53
N ALA A 157 -11.40 12.26 -20.03
CA ALA A 157 -11.53 11.66 -18.72
C ALA A 157 -10.65 10.41 -18.54
N ASP A 158 -10.44 9.61 -19.59
CA ASP A 158 -9.61 8.40 -19.49
C ASP A 158 -8.13 8.75 -19.38
N GLN A 159 -7.65 9.71 -20.17
CA GLN A 159 -6.27 10.17 -20.06
C GLN A 159 -6.00 10.83 -18.70
N VAL A 160 -6.95 11.59 -18.15
CA VAL A 160 -6.81 12.16 -16.80
C VAL A 160 -6.63 11.05 -15.75
N MET A 161 -7.41 9.96 -15.84
CA MET A 161 -7.27 8.86 -14.88
C MET A 161 -5.96 8.09 -15.05
N ILE A 162 -5.49 7.91 -16.29
CA ILE A 162 -4.20 7.26 -16.57
C ILE A 162 -3.07 8.07 -15.95
N ASP A 163 -3.02 9.37 -16.21
CA ASP A 163 -1.90 10.18 -15.75
C ASP A 163 -1.87 10.34 -14.23
N LEU A 164 -3.04 10.38 -13.60
CA LEU A 164 -3.11 10.39 -12.13
C LEU A 164 -2.65 9.05 -11.54
N GLU A 165 -3.00 7.91 -12.14
CA GLU A 165 -2.47 6.60 -11.73
C GLU A 165 -0.95 6.54 -11.85
N VAL A 166 -0.41 7.01 -12.98
CA VAL A 166 1.03 7.07 -13.24
C VAL A 166 1.72 7.98 -12.23
N ALA A 167 1.16 9.15 -11.93
CA ALA A 167 1.69 10.06 -10.93
C ALA A 167 1.71 9.42 -9.53
N CYS A 168 0.66 8.70 -9.14
CA CYS A 168 0.64 8.01 -7.85
C CYS A 168 1.72 6.91 -7.76
N ARG A 169 1.93 6.14 -8.84
CA ARG A 169 3.01 5.15 -8.91
C ARG A 169 4.38 5.79 -8.78
N GLN A 170 4.61 6.88 -9.51
CA GLN A 170 5.87 7.62 -9.44
C GLN A 170 6.14 8.17 -8.03
N LEU A 171 5.12 8.66 -7.34
CA LEU A 171 5.26 9.11 -5.94
C LEU A 171 5.64 7.96 -5.02
N SER A 172 4.95 6.81 -5.14
CA SER A 172 5.26 5.62 -4.36
C SER A 172 6.68 5.09 -4.64
N GLU A 173 7.08 5.03 -5.90
CA GLU A 173 8.45 4.66 -6.32
C GLU A 173 9.51 5.65 -5.81
N ALA A 174 9.15 6.93 -5.66
CA ALA A 174 10.00 7.97 -5.09
C ALA A 174 10.09 7.94 -3.56
N GLY A 175 9.40 7.02 -2.89
CA GLY A 175 9.45 6.84 -1.44
C GLY A 175 8.38 7.61 -0.65
N VAL A 176 7.36 8.16 -1.33
CA VAL A 176 6.18 8.72 -0.64
C VAL A 176 5.46 7.60 0.09
N SER A 177 5.43 7.68 1.42
CA SER A 177 4.92 6.62 2.29
C SER A 177 3.41 6.47 2.21
N ARG A 178 2.69 7.55 1.90
CA ARG A 178 1.24 7.55 1.79
C ARG A 178 0.75 8.50 0.70
N VAL A 179 -0.07 7.96 -0.21
CA VAL A 179 -0.80 8.76 -1.21
C VAL A 179 -2.30 8.70 -0.91
N THR A 180 -2.91 9.86 -0.73
CA THR A 180 -4.37 9.97 -0.56
C THR A 180 -4.98 10.67 -1.77
N LEU A 181 -5.99 10.07 -2.37
CA LEU A 181 -6.80 10.71 -3.40
C LEU A 181 -8.02 11.38 -2.76
N VAL A 182 -8.20 12.67 -3.03
CA VAL A 182 -9.27 13.51 -2.50
C VAL A 182 -10.26 13.84 -3.64
N PRO A 183 -11.46 13.22 -3.67
CA PRO A 183 -12.43 13.49 -4.72
C PRO A 183 -13.02 14.90 -4.61
N LEU A 184 -12.93 15.68 -5.68
CA LEU A 184 -13.68 16.92 -5.86
C LEU A 184 -14.87 16.65 -6.80
N THR A 185 -16.09 16.94 -6.35
CA THR A 185 -17.31 16.74 -7.13
C THR A 185 -17.99 18.07 -7.42
N VAL A 186 -18.76 18.13 -8.51
CA VAL A 186 -19.49 19.36 -8.89
C VAL A 186 -20.46 19.76 -7.78
N ALA A 187 -21.07 18.77 -7.12
CA ALA A 187 -21.93 19.00 -5.97
C ALA A 187 -21.19 19.70 -4.83
N ARG A 188 -20.01 19.19 -4.42
CA ARG A 188 -19.19 19.80 -3.36
C ARG A 188 -18.81 21.25 -3.66
N VAL A 189 -18.40 21.52 -4.90
CA VAL A 189 -18.04 22.88 -5.32
C VAL A 189 -19.24 23.82 -5.30
N ARG A 190 -20.42 23.34 -5.69
CA ARG A 190 -21.65 24.14 -5.62
C ARG A 190 -22.08 24.42 -4.18
N GLU A 191 -21.88 23.46 -3.29
CA GLU A 191 -22.21 23.58 -1.86
C GLU A 191 -21.28 24.56 -1.14
N SER A 192 -19.98 24.54 -1.44
CA SER A 192 -19.01 25.48 -0.85
C SER A 192 -19.16 26.91 -1.38
N GLY A 193 -19.61 27.07 -2.65
CA GLY A 193 -19.66 28.34 -3.35
C GLY A 193 -18.29 28.89 -3.78
N ILE A 194 -17.21 28.11 -3.66
CA ILE A 194 -15.84 28.50 -4.02
C ILE A 194 -15.45 27.83 -5.33
N GLU A 195 -15.24 28.58 -6.39
CA GLU A 195 -14.85 27.99 -7.69
C GLU A 195 -13.41 27.44 -7.67
N PRO A 196 -13.14 26.26 -8.25
CA PRO A 196 -11.84 25.59 -8.18
C PRO A 196 -10.89 26.07 -9.29
N THR A 197 -11.04 27.31 -9.75
CA THR A 197 -10.31 27.86 -10.90
C THR A 197 -8.91 28.32 -10.53
N THR A 198 -8.65 28.67 -9.27
CA THR A 198 -7.31 29.06 -8.79
C THR A 198 -6.63 27.94 -8.00
N GLU A 199 -5.31 28.03 -7.86
CA GLU A 199 -4.51 27.09 -7.08
C GLU A 199 -4.89 27.16 -5.60
N GLU A 200 -5.06 28.36 -5.05
CA GLU A 200 -5.44 28.58 -3.65
C GLU A 200 -6.81 27.97 -3.32
N ALA A 201 -7.76 28.01 -4.27
CA ALA A 201 -9.06 27.37 -4.10
C ALA A 201 -8.93 25.84 -4.05
N ARG A 202 -8.07 25.25 -4.90
CA ARG A 202 -7.81 23.80 -4.92
C ARG A 202 -7.06 23.35 -3.67
N GLU A 203 -6.09 24.13 -3.19
CA GLU A 203 -5.41 23.89 -1.92
C GLU A 203 -6.38 23.96 -0.73
N ALA A 204 -7.32 24.92 -0.73
CA ALA A 204 -8.35 25.00 0.31
C ALA A 204 -9.23 23.74 0.33
N TYR A 205 -9.59 23.20 -0.84
CA TYR A 205 -10.32 21.93 -0.93
C TYR A 205 -9.51 20.74 -0.42
N LEU A 206 -8.22 20.68 -0.75
CA LEU A 206 -7.32 19.66 -0.23
C LEU A 206 -7.25 19.72 1.29
N ALA A 207 -6.96 20.90 1.85
CA ALA A 207 -6.88 21.10 3.29
C ALA A 207 -8.22 20.79 3.99
N GLU A 208 -9.35 21.07 3.34
CA GLU A 208 -10.65 20.77 3.90
C GLU A 208 -10.99 19.28 3.86
N PHE A 209 -10.61 18.52 2.82
CA PHE A 209 -11.10 17.15 2.62
C PHE A 209 -10.07 16.05 2.78
N ALA A 210 -8.78 16.38 2.84
CA ALA A 210 -7.71 15.41 3.13
C ALA A 210 -7.94 14.73 4.50
N GLY A 211 -7.76 13.41 4.54
CA GLY A 211 -7.94 12.60 5.75
C GLY A 211 -9.37 12.52 6.30
N LYS A 212 -10.37 13.09 5.62
CA LYS A 212 -11.79 13.02 6.03
C LYS A 212 -12.52 11.89 5.32
N ALA A 213 -13.69 11.52 5.85
CA ALA A 213 -14.57 10.53 5.25
C ALA A 213 -14.82 10.82 3.76
N GLY A 214 -14.44 9.86 2.90
CA GLY A 214 -14.52 9.98 1.45
C GLY A 214 -13.20 10.29 0.75
N SER A 215 -12.10 10.52 1.46
CA SER A 215 -10.75 10.38 0.91
C SER A 215 -10.43 8.92 0.67
N ILE A 216 -9.63 8.62 -0.35
CA ILE A 216 -9.33 7.27 -0.79
C ILE A 216 -7.83 7.01 -0.60
N ALA A 217 -7.48 6.01 0.20
CA ALA A 217 -6.10 5.54 0.28
C ALA A 217 -5.71 4.90 -1.06
N TRP A 218 -4.57 5.32 -1.61
CA TRP A 218 -4.02 4.75 -2.84
C TRP A 218 -2.75 3.95 -2.53
N PRO A 219 -2.59 2.72 -3.09
CA PRO A 219 -3.56 2.05 -3.96
C PRO A 219 -4.75 1.49 -3.16
N PRO A 220 -5.97 1.53 -3.69
CA PRO A 220 -7.09 0.77 -3.13
C PRO A 220 -6.79 -0.73 -3.19
N GLY A 221 -7.55 -1.53 -2.42
CA GLY A 221 -7.48 -2.99 -2.52
C GLY A 221 -7.75 -3.44 -3.96
N ARG A 222 -7.00 -4.45 -4.44
CA ARG A 222 -7.04 -4.91 -5.84
C ARG A 222 -8.45 -5.26 -6.34
N ASN A 223 -9.31 -5.76 -5.46
CA ASN A 223 -10.68 -6.15 -5.75
C ASN A 223 -11.72 -5.08 -5.38
N ASP A 224 -11.30 -3.98 -4.74
CA ASP A 224 -12.17 -2.89 -4.33
C ASP A 224 -12.62 -2.06 -5.54
N ALA A 225 -13.62 -1.22 -5.32
CA ALA A 225 -14.04 -0.26 -6.31
C ALA A 225 -12.88 0.66 -6.70
N CYS A 226 -12.70 0.87 -8.01
CA CYS A 226 -11.64 1.72 -8.52
C CYS A 226 -11.84 3.16 -8.06
N TRP A 227 -10.74 3.79 -7.63
CA TRP A 227 -10.70 5.16 -7.13
C TRP A 227 -11.29 6.21 -8.11
N CYS A 228 -11.32 5.93 -9.42
CA CYS A 228 -11.89 6.83 -10.43
C CYS A 228 -13.43 6.96 -10.38
N GLY A 229 -14.11 6.18 -9.53
CA GLY A 229 -15.56 6.19 -9.39
C GLY A 229 -16.32 5.32 -10.41
N SER A 230 -15.63 4.46 -11.16
CA SER A 230 -16.26 3.57 -12.16
C SER A 230 -17.03 2.38 -11.57
N ALA A 231 -16.93 2.14 -10.26
CA ALA A 231 -17.41 0.94 -9.55
C ALA A 231 -16.83 -0.41 -10.03
N ALA A 232 -16.07 -0.45 -11.13
CA ALA A 232 -15.31 -1.62 -11.54
C ALA A 232 -14.19 -1.92 -10.54
N LYS A 233 -13.77 -3.18 -10.45
CA LYS A 233 -12.63 -3.59 -9.61
C LYS A 233 -11.37 -2.83 -10.02
N TYR A 234 -10.60 -2.33 -9.05
CA TYR A 234 -9.39 -1.53 -9.28
C TYR A 234 -8.43 -2.20 -10.28
N LYS A 235 -8.12 -3.49 -10.09
CA LYS A 235 -7.25 -4.28 -10.99
C LYS A 235 -7.75 -4.45 -12.44
N LYS A 236 -9.02 -4.12 -12.70
CA LYS A 236 -9.65 -4.18 -14.04
C LYS A 236 -9.92 -2.79 -14.62
N CYS A 237 -9.58 -1.73 -13.89
CA CYS A 237 -9.79 -0.34 -14.30
C CYS A 237 -8.45 0.42 -14.31
N CYS A 238 -8.22 1.33 -13.36
CA CYS A 238 -7.00 2.14 -13.33
C CYS A 238 -5.78 1.34 -12.85
N GLY A 239 -5.96 0.35 -11.97
CA GLY A 239 -4.87 -0.51 -11.49
C GLY A 239 -4.55 -1.68 -12.42
N ARG A 240 -4.94 -1.63 -13.69
CA ARG A 240 -4.70 -2.74 -14.63
C ARG A 240 -3.22 -2.77 -15.04
N PRO A 241 -2.59 -3.95 -15.12
CA PRO A 241 -1.22 -4.05 -15.64
C PRO A 241 -1.12 -3.49 -17.06
N GLY A 242 -0.03 -2.76 -17.34
CA GLY A 242 0.24 -2.19 -18.67
C GLY A 242 -0.55 -0.93 -19.01
N LEU A 243 -1.14 -0.24 -18.02
CA LEU A 243 -1.65 1.12 -18.21
C LEU A 243 -0.46 2.08 -18.34
N GLN A 244 -0.19 2.57 -19.56
CA GLN A 244 0.79 3.60 -19.88
C GLN A 244 0.14 4.68 -20.75
#